data_AF-A0A554PR62-F1
#
_entry.id   AF-A0A554PR62-F1
#
_cell.length_a   1.000
_cell.length_b   1.000
_cell.length_c   1.000
_cell.angle_alpha   90.00
_cell.angle_beta   90.00
_cell.angle_gamma   90.00
#
_symmetry.space_group_name_H-M   'P 1'
#
loop_
_entity.id
_entity.type
_entity.pdbx_description
1 polymer ?
#
loop_
_entity_poly.entity_id
_entity_poly.type
_entity_poly.pdbx_seq_one_letter_code
_entity_poly.pdbx_strand_id
1 'polypeptide(L)' 'MAKEIDNPCIAVCQLSGDLCLSCGRSKDDIRQWKRMKRPEKMAAVQRASQRLKALRKKGGASR' A
#
# COMPACT_ATOMS: atom_id res chain seq x y z
N MET A 1 13.10 11.36 -19.30
CA MET A 1 11.93 10.49 -19.00
C MET A 1 11.52 10.68 -17.54
N ALA A 2 10.22 10.68 -17.24
CA ALA A 2 9.76 10.72 -15.85
C ALA A 2 9.93 9.34 -15.18
N LYS A 3 10.69 9.25 -14.09
CA LYS A 3 10.95 8.01 -13.33
C LYS A 3 9.65 7.32 -12.93
N GLU A 4 9.43 6.05 -13.27
CA GLU A 4 8.19 5.33 -12.92
C GLU A 4 7.93 5.31 -11.41
N ILE A 5 6.66 5.14 -11.02
CA ILE A 5 6.29 5.02 -9.61
C ILE A 5 6.35 3.55 -9.21
N ASP A 6 7.24 3.25 -8.27
CA ASP A 6 7.44 1.90 -7.76
C ASP A 6 6.15 1.36 -7.12
N ASN A 7 5.84 0.11 -7.43
CA ASN A 7 4.70 -0.58 -6.83
C ASN A 7 5.06 -1.01 -5.40
N PRO A 8 4.29 -0.61 -4.36
CA PRO A 8 4.62 -0.93 -2.97
C PRO A 8 4.27 -2.39 -2.59
N CYS A 9 3.79 -3.20 -3.54
CA CYS A 9 3.46 -4.60 -3.32
C CYS A 9 4.73 -5.45 -3.19
N ILE A 10 4.79 -6.27 -2.13
CA ILE A 10 5.89 -7.23 -1.89
C ILE A 10 5.54 -8.67 -2.31
N ALA A 11 4.52 -8.84 -3.15
CA ALA A 11 3.97 -10.13 -3.57
C ALA A 11 3.49 -11.07 -2.43
N VAL A 12 3.34 -10.53 -1.21
CA VAL A 12 2.74 -11.22 -0.06
C VAL A 12 1.46 -10.49 0.30
N CYS A 13 0.32 -11.15 0.12
CA CYS A 13 -0.99 -10.58 0.42
C CYS A 13 -1.52 -11.11 1.74
N GLN A 14 -1.70 -10.23 2.72
CA GLN A 14 -2.42 -10.51 3.97
C GLN A 14 -3.54 -9.48 4.12
N LEU A 15 -4.69 -9.72 3.49
CA LEU A 15 -5.83 -8.80 3.55
C LEU A 15 -6.56 -8.96 4.89
N SER A 16 -6.79 -7.83 5.57
CA SER A 16 -7.71 -7.71 6.70
C SER A 16 -8.73 -6.63 6.37
N GLY A 17 -9.99 -7.04 6.17
CA GLY A 17 -11.02 -6.19 5.59
C GLY A 17 -10.58 -5.68 4.21
N ASP A 18 -10.42 -4.37 4.08
CA ASP A 18 -10.05 -3.71 2.82
C ASP A 18 -8.59 -3.29 2.72
N LEU A 19 -7.75 -3.65 3.71
CA LEU A 19 -6.34 -3.28 3.74
C LEU A 19 -5.44 -4.52 3.70
N CYS A 20 -4.38 -4.46 2.90
CA CYS A 20 -3.30 -5.44 2.94
C CYS A 20 -2.33 -5.09 4.06
N LEU A 21 -2.17 -5.99 5.02
CA LEU A 21 -1.31 -5.81 6.19
C LEU A 21 0.19 -5.89 5.85
N SER A 22 0.55 -6.54 4.75
CA SER A 22 1.95 -6.71 4.34
C SER A 22 2.49 -5.51 3.54
N CYS A 23 1.67 -4.90 2.68
CA CYS A 23 2.08 -3.79 1.81
C CYS A 23 1.33 -2.47 2.07
N GLY A 24 0.32 -2.44 2.95
CA GLY A 24 -0.45 -1.26 3.32
C GLY A 24 -1.46 -0.76 2.28
N ARG A 25 -1.50 -1.34 1.08
CA ARG A 25 -2.45 -0.96 0.01
C ARG A 25 -3.88 -1.33 0.39
N SER A 26 -4.86 -0.52 -0.02
CA SER A 26 -6.26 -0.95 0.03
C SER A 26 -6.63 -1.86 -1.15
N LYS A 27 -7.75 -2.58 -1.05
CA LYS A 27 -8.32 -3.33 -2.20
C LYS A 27 -8.55 -2.42 -3.41
N ASP A 28 -8.99 -1.18 -3.21
CA ASP A 28 -9.16 -0.22 -4.30
C ASP A 28 -7.85 0.18 -4.93
N ASP A 29 -6.83 0.46 -4.12
CA ASP A 29 -5.48 0.74 -4.62
C ASP A 29 -4.98 -0.44 -5.47
N ILE A 30 -5.21 -1.69 -5.05
CA ILE A 30 -4.83 -2.91 -5.79
C ILE A 30 -5.59 -3.00 -7.12
N ARG A 31 -6.93 -2.87 -7.10
CA ARG A 31 -7.78 -2.99 -8.30
C ARG A 31 -7.50 -1.92 -9.34
N GLN A 32 -7.27 -0.68 -8.89
CA GLN A 32 -7.15 0.47 -9.78
C GLN A 32 -5.71 0.75 -10.23
N TRP A 33 -4.69 0.07 -9.68
CA TRP A 33 -3.27 0.37 -9.95
C TRP A 33 -2.90 0.55 -11.42
N LYS A 34 -3.37 -0.36 -12.28
CA LYS A 34 -3.06 -0.35 -13.72
C LYS A 34 -3.71 0.84 -14.44
N ARG A 35 -4.80 1.39 -13.88
CA ARG A 35 -5.55 2.53 -14.41
C ARG A 35 -5.10 3.87 -13.81
N MET A 36 -4.38 3.84 -12.70
CA MET A 36 -3.89 5.04 -12.02
C MET A 36 -2.83 5.77 -12.85
N LYS A 37 -2.98 7.09 -12.97
CA LYS A 37 -1.97 8.01 -13.47
C LYS A 37 -0.88 8.23 -12.42
N ARG A 38 0.22 8.84 -12.84
CA ARG A 38 1.39 9.12 -11.96
C ARG A 38 1.00 9.77 -10.62
N PRO A 39 0.19 10.84 -10.56
CA PRO A 39 -0.17 11.46 -9.28
C PRO A 39 -0.97 10.52 -8.38
N GLU A 40 -1.86 9.71 -8.96
CA GLU A 40 -2.68 8.75 -8.25
C GLU A 40 -1.84 7.59 -7.69
N LYS A 41 -0.89 7.07 -8.48
CA LYS A 41 0.08 6.06 -8.02
C LYS A 41 0.94 6.59 -6.88
N MET A 42 1.44 7.83 -6.99
CA MET A 42 2.20 8.47 -5.91
C MET A 42 1.37 8.58 -4.63
N ALA A 43 0.14 9.06 -4.73
CA ALA A 43 -0.75 9.16 -3.58
C ALA A 43 -1.07 7.79 -2.97
N ALA A 44 -1.28 6.75 -3.79
CA ALA A 44 -1.50 5.38 -3.34
C ALA A 44 -0.29 4.82 -2.58
N VAL A 45 0.94 5.04 -3.07
CA VAL A 45 2.18 4.65 -2.38
C VAL A 45 2.30 5.35 -1.03
N GLN A 46 2.05 6.66 -0.98
CA GLN A 46 2.12 7.43 0.27
C GLN A 46 1.10 6.92 1.30
N ARG A 47 -0.16 6.71 0.89
CA ARG A 47 -1.20 6.14 1.76
C ARG A 47 -0.82 4.74 2.25
N ALA A 48 -0.30 3.89 1.36
CA ALA A 48 0.12 2.53 1.72
C ALA A 48 1.23 2.55 2.78
N SER A 49 2.24 3.41 2.61
CA SER A 49 3.33 3.59 3.58
C SER A 49 2.82 4.08 4.94
N GLN A 50 1.92 5.07 4.95
CA GLN A 50 1.31 5.60 6.18
C GLN A 50 0.51 4.53 6.93
N ARG A 51 -0.32 3.76 6.22
CA ARG A 51 -1.10 2.65 6.80
C ARG A 51 -0.19 1.57 7.36
N LEU A 52 0.85 1.18 6.63
CA LEU A 52 1.81 0.18 7.08
C LEU A 52 2.54 0.62 8.36
N LYS A 53 2.96 1.89 8.45
CA LYS A 53 3.54 2.46 9.68
C LYS A 53 2.55 2.39 10.85
N ALA A 54 1.28 2.73 10.63
CA ALA A 54 0.24 2.66 11.65
C ALA A 54 -0.05 1.22 12.10
N LEU A 55 -0.05 0.26 11.17
CA LEU A 55 -0.21 -1.17 11.46
C LEU A 55 0.96 -1.71 12.29
N ARG A 56 2.20 -1.35 11.94
CA ARG A 56 3.39 -1.73 12.72
C ARG A 56 3.36 -1.16 14.13
N LYS A 57 2.87 0.08 14.32
CA LYS A 57 2.68 0.67 15.64
C LYS A 57 1.63 -0.09 16.48
N LYS A 58 0.57 -0.60 15.84
CA LYS A 58 -0.47 -1.39 16.50
C LYS A 58 -0.06 -2.85 16.75
N GLY A 59 0.78 -3.44 15.90
CA GLY A 59 1.27 -4.81 16.02
C GLY A 59 2.59 -4.96 16.78
N GLY A 60 3.25 -3.86 17.16
CA GLY A 60 4.50 -3.83 17.91
C GLY A 60 4.35 -3.96 19.44
N ALA A 61 3.13 -4.21 19.95
CA ALA A 61 2.86 -4.49 21.36
C ALA A 61 2.54 -5.97 21.61
N SER A 62 3.14 -6.88 20.84
CA SER A 62 3.14 -8.31 21.12
C SER A 62 4.37 -8.96 20.50
N ARG A 63 5.52 -8.69 21.12
CA ARG A 63 6.54 -9.67 21.49
C ARG A 63 7.58 -9.02 22.37
#